data_AF-A0A3N2RIV0-F1
#
_entry.id   AF-A0A3N2RIV0-F1
#
_cell.length_a   1.000
_cell.length_b   1.000
_cell.length_c   1.000
_cell.angle_alpha   90.00
_cell.angle_beta   90.00
_cell.angle_gamma   90.00
#
_symmetry.space_group_name_H-M   'P 1'
#
loop_
_entity.id
_entity.type
_entity.pdbx_description
1 polymer ?
#
loop_
_entity_poly.entity_id
_entity_poly.type
_entity_poly.pdbx_seq_one_letter_code
_entity_poly.pdbx_strand_id
1 'polypeptide(L)'
;MIIAPARQRSRFAPGPGLRQGPLGLLVLGYFAGALLCVLFVDPACCRFDPAEPAPARVWGGLLGFWLSLATFSLVRHWRSWSKRSPVWAALLAPFALAALLAVLTYPYLYAVDAVAGSQAVTYRGEVTGRWTRDGRSTLYGMRLRDARSGRELSLKIDKRQYDALRIGDRAVCEYRRGRMGFYFRWRFGAQACRFERGRIARRDNGIAAAQGAGGSDGLAWVALAGACSRRICTISPTT
;
A
#
# COMPACT_ATOMS: atom_id res chain seq x y z
N MET A 1 -33.77 71.94 20.11
CA MET A 1 -34.10 70.71 19.36
C MET A 1 -32.87 69.82 19.39
N ILE A 2 -32.85 68.82 20.28
CA ILE A 2 -31.68 67.97 20.53
C ILE A 2 -31.93 66.64 19.81
N ILE A 3 -31.12 66.34 18.80
CA ILE A 3 -31.22 65.10 18.01
C ILE A 3 -30.37 64.04 18.70
N ALA A 4 -31.01 63.03 19.27
CA ALA A 4 -30.33 61.89 19.89
C ALA A 4 -29.92 60.85 18.81
N PRO A 5 -28.69 60.32 18.85
CA PRO A 5 -28.23 59.34 17.86
C PRO A 5 -28.81 57.94 18.14
N ALA A 6 -29.38 57.35 17.10
CA ALA A 6 -29.91 55.99 17.12
C ALA A 6 -28.79 54.96 17.32
N ARG A 7 -28.84 54.26 18.46
CA ARG A 7 -27.88 53.21 18.85
C ARG A 7 -28.13 51.95 18.01
N GLN A 8 -27.39 51.78 16.93
CA GLN A 8 -27.46 50.63 16.04
C GLN A 8 -26.88 49.38 16.74
N ARG A 9 -27.75 48.54 17.33
CA ARG A 9 -27.36 47.23 17.89
C ARG A 9 -27.05 46.28 16.73
N SER A 10 -25.78 46.14 16.39
CA SER A 10 -25.26 45.04 15.58
C SER A 10 -25.49 43.71 16.31
N ARG A 11 -26.62 43.06 16.03
CA ARG A 11 -26.81 41.64 16.37
C ARG A 11 -25.81 40.86 15.51
N PHE A 12 -24.67 40.52 16.09
CA PHE A 12 -23.83 39.43 15.60
C PHE A 12 -24.69 38.16 15.65
N ALA A 13 -25.27 37.79 14.52
CA ALA A 13 -25.82 36.47 14.35
C ALA A 13 -24.64 35.49 14.50
N PRO A 14 -24.67 34.54 15.45
CA PRO A 14 -23.64 33.53 15.53
C PRO A 14 -23.56 32.86 14.16
N GLY A 15 -22.38 32.92 13.54
CA GLY A 15 -22.13 32.31 12.23
C GLY A 15 -22.62 30.85 12.27
N PRO A 16 -23.11 30.31 11.14
CA PRO A 16 -23.69 28.98 11.10
C PRO A 16 -22.64 27.99 11.61
N GLY A 17 -22.76 27.66 12.90
CA GLY A 17 -21.96 26.62 13.52
C GLY A 17 -22.21 25.40 12.67
N LEU A 18 -21.13 24.76 12.22
CA LEU A 18 -21.17 23.41 11.70
C LEU A 18 -21.89 22.56 12.76
N ARG A 19 -23.22 22.47 12.68
CA ARG A 19 -24.01 21.53 13.45
C ARG A 19 -23.49 20.19 13.00
N GLN A 20 -22.72 19.57 13.90
CA GLN A 20 -22.21 18.22 13.79
C GLN A 20 -23.40 17.28 13.71
N GLY A 21 -24.01 17.19 12.52
CA GLY A 21 -24.96 16.14 12.22
C GLY A 21 -24.25 14.79 12.20
N PRO A 22 -24.99 13.67 12.31
CA PRO A 22 -24.44 12.32 12.26
C PRO A 22 -23.56 12.06 11.02
N LEU A 23 -23.83 12.76 9.92
CA LEU A 23 -22.99 12.76 8.72
C LEU A 23 -21.57 13.27 8.96
N GLY A 24 -21.38 14.30 9.78
CA GLY A 24 -20.04 14.84 10.10
C GLY A 24 -19.17 13.84 10.86
N LEU A 25 -19.76 13.10 11.79
CA LEU A 25 -19.08 12.03 12.53
C LEU A 25 -18.72 10.84 11.64
N LEU A 26 -19.60 10.45 10.71
CA LEU A 26 -19.30 9.39 9.74
C LEU A 26 -18.12 9.75 8.83
N VAL A 27 -18.10 10.99 8.33
CA VAL A 27 -16.98 11.47 7.50
C VAL A 27 -15.69 11.49 8.32
N LEU A 28 -15.72 12.02 9.55
CA LEU A 28 -14.54 12.03 10.43
C LEU A 28 -14.03 10.61 10.72
N GLY A 29 -14.93 9.67 11.03
CA GLY A 29 -14.57 8.26 11.28
C GLY A 29 -13.97 7.59 10.05
N TYR A 30 -14.47 7.91 8.85
CA TYR A 30 -13.89 7.45 7.59
C TYR A 30 -12.50 8.05 7.34
N PHE A 31 -12.24 9.31 7.68
CA PHE A 31 -10.88 9.86 7.57
C PHE A 31 -9.93 9.24 8.59
N ALA A 32 -10.39 9.06 9.83
CA ALA A 32 -9.58 8.47 10.90
C ALA A 32 -9.22 7.02 10.58
N GLY A 33 -10.18 6.22 10.10
CA GLY A 33 -9.91 4.84 9.70
C GLY A 33 -8.97 4.75 8.48
N ALA A 34 -9.08 5.66 7.51
CA ALA A 34 -8.19 5.70 6.34
C ALA A 34 -6.75 5.95 6.80
N LEU A 35 -6.59 6.95 7.67
CA LEU A 35 -5.30 7.30 8.26
C LEU A 35 -4.72 6.13 9.04
N LEU A 36 -5.53 5.44 9.85
CA LEU A 36 -5.10 4.27 10.61
C LEU A 36 -4.66 3.13 9.67
N CYS A 37 -5.39 2.88 8.58
CA CYS A 37 -4.97 1.90 7.57
C CYS A 37 -3.61 2.23 6.96
N VAL A 38 -3.34 3.50 6.65
CA VAL A 38 -2.04 3.96 6.12
C VAL A 38 -0.90 3.86 7.15
N LEU A 39 -1.22 3.94 8.44
CA LEU A 39 -0.22 3.80 9.51
C LEU A 39 0.16 2.34 9.75
N PHE A 40 -0.79 1.40 9.67
CA PHE A 40 -0.57 -0.03 9.97
C PHE A 40 -0.17 -0.87 8.75
N VAL A 41 -0.70 -0.54 7.57
CA VAL A 41 -0.35 -1.17 6.30
C VAL A 41 0.63 -0.25 5.61
N ASP A 42 1.79 -0.75 5.18
CA ASP A 42 2.69 0.02 4.33
C ASP A 42 2.38 -0.30 2.86
N PRO A 43 1.44 0.40 2.19
CA PRO A 43 1.14 0.15 0.79
C PRO A 43 2.35 0.48 -0.09
N ALA A 44 3.32 1.24 0.44
CA ALA A 44 4.43 1.77 -0.32
C ALA A 44 5.70 0.92 -0.25
N CYS A 45 5.84 -0.03 0.68
CA CYS A 45 7.11 -0.76 0.86
C CYS A 45 7.50 -1.59 -0.38
N CYS A 46 6.54 -2.06 -1.16
CA CYS A 46 6.82 -2.78 -2.39
C CYS A 46 5.83 -2.34 -3.44
N ARG A 47 6.26 -1.42 -4.31
CA ARG A 47 5.57 -1.25 -5.59
C ARG A 47 5.94 -2.46 -6.43
N PHE A 48 5.25 -3.56 -6.15
CA PHE A 48 5.11 -4.62 -7.13
C PHE A 48 4.44 -3.93 -8.33
N ASP A 49 5.23 -3.61 -9.36
CA ASP A 49 4.71 -3.45 -10.71
C ASP A 49 4.73 -4.86 -11.30
N PRO A 50 3.79 -5.77 -10.95
CA PRO A 50 3.59 -6.88 -11.85
C PRO A 50 3.23 -6.24 -13.18
N ALA A 51 3.70 -6.80 -14.29
CA ALA A 51 3.23 -6.42 -15.63
C ALA A 51 1.72 -6.68 -15.83
N GLU A 52 0.94 -6.85 -14.76
CA GLU A 52 -0.48 -7.15 -14.75
C GLU A 52 -1.33 -5.91 -14.41
N PRO A 53 -2.46 -5.70 -15.11
CA PRO A 53 -3.33 -4.53 -15.03
C PRO A 53 -4.18 -4.46 -13.74
N ALA A 54 -3.87 -5.25 -12.71
CA ALA A 54 -4.69 -5.35 -11.50
C ALA A 54 -4.92 -4.01 -10.79
N PRO A 55 -3.92 -3.13 -10.60
CA PRO A 55 -4.13 -1.83 -9.96
C PRO A 55 -5.08 -0.96 -10.77
N ALA A 56 -4.87 -0.88 -12.09
CA ALA A 56 -5.67 -0.06 -13.00
C ALA A 56 -7.12 -0.55 -13.09
N ARG A 57 -7.34 -1.87 -13.11
CA ARG A 57 -8.68 -2.46 -13.12
C ARG A 57 -9.43 -2.17 -11.82
N VAL A 58 -8.79 -2.33 -10.66
CA VAL A 58 -9.40 -2.02 -9.36
C VAL A 58 -9.67 -0.52 -9.24
N TRP A 59 -8.73 0.32 -9.68
CA TRP A 59 -8.93 1.77 -9.71
C TRP A 59 -10.10 2.17 -10.62
N GLY A 60 -10.16 1.60 -11.82
CA GLY A 60 -11.24 1.85 -12.77
C GLY A 60 -12.61 1.43 -12.22
N GLY A 61 -12.68 0.26 -11.58
CA GLY A 61 -13.91 -0.21 -10.92
C GLY A 61 -14.34 0.70 -9.76
N LEU A 62 -13.39 1.11 -8.92
CA LEU A 62 -13.63 2.00 -7.79
C LEU A 62 -14.11 3.38 -8.24
N LEU A 63 -13.42 3.97 -9.22
CA LEU A 63 -13.79 5.25 -9.80
C LEU A 63 -15.17 5.16 -10.47
N GLY A 64 -15.41 4.11 -11.26
CA GLY A 64 -16.70 3.87 -11.92
C GLY A 64 -17.87 3.78 -10.93
N PHE A 65 -17.68 3.05 -9.82
CA PHE A 65 -18.68 2.97 -8.75
C PHE A 65 -19.00 4.35 -8.15
N TRP A 66 -17.99 5.12 -7.76
CA TRP A 66 -18.19 6.45 -7.16
C TRP A 66 -18.76 7.47 -8.15
N LEU A 67 -18.34 7.45 -9.41
CA LEU A 67 -18.90 8.31 -10.46
C LEU A 67 -20.36 7.96 -10.76
N SER A 68 -20.74 6.68 -10.70
CA SER A 68 -22.13 6.25 -10.86
C SER A 68 -23.00 6.79 -9.74
N LEU A 69 -22.53 6.72 -8.49
CA LEU A 69 -23.20 7.31 -7.32
C LEU A 69 -23.30 8.84 -7.42
N ALA A 70 -22.24 9.51 -7.85
CA ALA A 70 -22.27 10.96 -8.08
C ALA A 70 -23.28 11.36 -9.14
N THR A 71 -23.34 10.62 -10.25
CA THR A 71 -24.31 10.85 -11.34
C THR A 71 -25.74 10.65 -10.84
N PHE A 72 -26.00 9.57 -10.11
CA PHE A 72 -27.31 9.31 -9.51
C PHE A 72 -27.72 10.41 -8.52
N SER A 73 -26.79 10.83 -7.65
CA SER A 73 -27.02 11.93 -6.70
C SER A 73 -27.32 13.24 -7.43
N LEU A 74 -26.57 13.55 -8.48
CA LEU A 74 -26.76 14.76 -9.29
C LEU A 74 -28.15 14.77 -9.92
N VAL A 75 -28.57 13.68 -10.57
CA VAL A 75 -29.90 13.56 -11.19
C VAL A 75 -31.01 13.71 -10.15
N ARG A 76 -30.88 13.04 -9.01
CA ARG A 76 -31.91 13.06 -7.95
C ARG A 76 -32.02 14.43 -7.25
N HIS A 77 -30.92 15.12 -7.05
CA HIS A 77 -30.87 16.35 -6.25
C HIS A 77 -30.70 17.64 -7.07
N TRP A 78 -30.71 17.55 -8.41
CA TRP A 78 -30.48 18.67 -9.33
C TRP A 78 -31.28 19.93 -9.01
N ARG A 79 -32.61 19.78 -8.85
CA ARG A 79 -33.52 20.92 -8.58
C ARG A 79 -33.22 21.66 -7.28
N SER A 80 -32.66 20.97 -6.29
CA SER A 80 -32.28 21.58 -5.01
C SER A 80 -30.96 22.32 -5.13
N TRP A 81 -29.99 21.72 -5.83
CA TRP A 81 -28.65 22.26 -5.98
C TRP A 81 -28.61 23.47 -6.92
N SER A 82 -29.34 23.42 -8.03
CA SER A 82 -29.40 24.54 -8.99
C SER A 82 -30.00 25.82 -8.41
N LYS A 83 -30.82 25.72 -7.35
CA LYS A 83 -31.41 26.87 -6.66
C LYS A 83 -30.48 27.53 -5.65
N ARG A 84 -29.50 26.79 -5.11
CA ARG A 84 -28.65 27.23 -3.99
C ARG A 84 -27.22 27.58 -4.41
N SER A 85 -26.79 27.11 -5.57
CA SER A 85 -25.39 27.18 -6.01
C SER A 85 -25.32 27.59 -7.48
N PRO A 86 -24.22 28.23 -7.92
CA PRO A 86 -23.99 28.45 -9.34
C PRO A 86 -23.93 27.10 -10.09
N VAL A 87 -24.49 27.07 -11.30
CA VAL A 87 -24.70 25.84 -12.09
C VAL A 87 -23.41 25.02 -12.25
N TRP A 88 -22.29 25.69 -12.50
CA TRP A 88 -20.98 25.02 -12.67
C TRP A 88 -20.54 24.29 -11.40
N ALA A 89 -20.77 24.87 -10.21
CA ALA A 89 -20.40 24.26 -8.94
C ALA A 89 -21.31 23.07 -8.61
N ALA A 90 -22.60 23.20 -8.90
CA ALA A 90 -23.56 22.11 -8.75
C ALA A 90 -23.22 20.91 -9.66
N LEU A 91 -22.66 21.16 -10.85
CA LEU A 91 -22.21 20.12 -11.76
C LEU A 91 -20.88 19.49 -11.34
N LEU A 92 -19.87 20.28 -10.93
CA LEU A 92 -18.52 19.76 -10.66
C LEU A 92 -18.34 19.16 -9.26
N ALA A 93 -19.00 19.71 -8.24
CA ALA A 93 -18.85 19.27 -6.86
C ALA A 93 -19.05 17.75 -6.62
N PRO A 94 -20.05 17.06 -7.19
CA PRO A 94 -20.27 15.65 -6.92
C PRO A 94 -19.19 14.77 -7.56
N PHE A 95 -18.67 15.14 -8.73
CA PHE A 95 -17.58 14.41 -9.39
C PHE A 95 -16.24 14.61 -8.67
N ALA A 96 -15.96 15.83 -8.22
CA ALA A 96 -14.77 16.11 -7.39
C ALA A 96 -14.81 15.31 -6.08
N LEU A 97 -15.97 15.27 -5.42
CA LEU A 97 -16.18 14.46 -4.23
C LEU A 97 -16.03 12.96 -4.50
N ALA A 98 -16.59 12.46 -5.60
CA ALA A 98 -16.42 11.06 -6.01
C ALA A 98 -14.96 10.67 -6.25
N ALA A 99 -14.19 11.53 -6.94
CA ALA A 99 -12.77 11.31 -7.14
C ALA A 99 -12.00 11.29 -5.81
N LEU A 100 -12.31 12.21 -4.90
CA LEU A 100 -11.72 12.24 -3.55
C LEU A 100 -12.05 10.96 -2.77
N LEU A 101 -13.31 10.54 -2.77
CA LEU A 101 -13.77 9.31 -2.11
C LEU A 101 -13.11 8.06 -2.70
N ALA A 102 -12.92 8.01 -4.02
CA ALA A 102 -12.19 6.92 -4.67
C ALA A 102 -10.73 6.86 -4.18
N VAL A 103 -10.02 7.99 -4.15
CA VAL A 103 -8.64 8.07 -3.64
C VAL A 103 -8.56 7.61 -2.18
N LEU A 104 -9.50 8.05 -1.35
CA LEU A 104 -9.53 7.71 0.08
C LEU A 104 -9.98 6.27 0.36
N THR A 105 -10.77 5.67 -0.54
CA THR A 105 -11.21 4.28 -0.41
C THR A 105 -10.09 3.30 -0.78
N TYR A 106 -9.16 3.72 -1.63
CA TYR A 106 -8.06 2.87 -2.07
C TYR A 106 -7.23 2.24 -0.92
N PRO A 107 -6.73 2.98 0.08
CA PRO A 107 -6.00 2.38 1.22
C PRO A 107 -6.87 1.41 2.04
N TYR A 108 -8.18 1.65 2.13
CA TYR A 108 -9.09 0.71 2.78
C TYR A 108 -9.20 -0.61 2.05
N LEU A 109 -9.26 -0.58 0.72
CA LEU A 109 -9.27 -1.81 -0.06
C LEU A 109 -8.01 -2.64 0.19
N TYR A 110 -6.84 -2.01 0.31
CA TYR A 110 -5.60 -2.70 0.69
C TYR A 110 -5.68 -3.34 2.08
N ALA A 111 -6.22 -2.62 3.07
CA ALA A 111 -6.37 -3.14 4.42
C ALA A 111 -7.37 -4.30 4.48
N VAL A 112 -8.53 -4.15 3.83
CA VAL A 112 -9.54 -5.21 3.73
C VAL A 112 -8.96 -6.41 2.99
N ASP A 113 -8.20 -6.20 1.91
CA ASP A 113 -7.54 -7.26 1.17
C ASP A 113 -6.52 -8.03 2.03
N ALA A 114 -5.80 -7.31 2.88
CA ALA A 114 -4.86 -7.90 3.81
C ALA A 114 -5.52 -8.74 4.92
N VAL A 115 -6.70 -8.31 5.38
CA VAL A 115 -7.46 -8.97 6.46
C VAL A 115 -8.32 -10.13 5.95
N ALA A 116 -8.87 -10.04 4.72
CA ALA A 116 -9.81 -11.00 4.15
C ALA A 116 -9.23 -12.39 3.82
N GLY A 117 -7.99 -12.66 4.25
CA GLY A 117 -7.26 -13.89 4.00
C GLY A 117 -6.07 -13.62 3.08
N SER A 118 -4.90 -14.07 3.52
CA SER A 118 -3.65 -13.83 2.80
C SER A 118 -2.87 -15.12 2.61
N GLN A 119 -2.44 -15.39 1.39
CA GLN A 119 -1.54 -16.51 1.11
C GLN A 119 -0.10 -16.04 1.25
N ALA A 120 0.73 -16.82 1.94
CA ALA A 120 2.16 -16.57 1.98
C ALA A 120 2.76 -16.87 0.59
N VAL A 121 3.51 -15.91 0.05
CA VAL A 121 4.19 -16.02 -1.25
C VAL A 121 5.66 -15.71 -1.03
N THR A 122 6.54 -16.60 -1.47
CA THR A 122 7.99 -16.42 -1.36
C THR A 122 8.57 -16.19 -2.74
N TYR A 123 9.31 -15.10 -2.91
CA TYR A 123 10.11 -14.83 -4.10
C TYR A 123 11.57 -15.12 -3.79
N ARG A 124 12.22 -15.90 -4.65
CA ARG A 124 13.63 -16.28 -4.49
C ARG A 124 14.31 -16.00 -5.80
N GLY A 125 15.36 -15.18 -5.78
CA GLY A 125 15.92 -14.68 -7.02
C GLY A 125 17.27 -14.05 -6.88
N GLU A 126 17.82 -13.64 -8.01
CA GLU A 126 19.06 -12.87 -8.09
C GLU A 126 18.75 -11.38 -8.19
N VAL A 127 19.54 -10.58 -7.48
CA VAL A 127 19.44 -9.12 -7.53
C VAL A 127 20.04 -8.63 -8.85
N THR A 128 19.20 -8.17 -9.78
CA THR A 128 19.63 -7.69 -11.11
C THR A 128 20.00 -6.22 -11.12
N GLY A 129 19.54 -5.45 -10.12
CA GLY A 129 19.84 -4.03 -10.07
C GLY A 129 19.52 -3.39 -8.73
N ARG A 130 20.08 -2.20 -8.54
CA ARG A 130 19.83 -1.34 -7.37
C ARG A 130 19.61 0.09 -7.83
N TRP A 131 18.70 0.80 -7.18
CA TRP A 131 18.38 2.18 -7.53
C TRP A 131 18.11 3.01 -6.27
N THR A 132 18.46 4.28 -6.34
CA THR A 132 18.10 5.29 -5.35
C THR A 132 17.27 6.34 -6.05
N ARG A 133 16.13 6.71 -5.47
CA ARG A 133 15.42 7.91 -5.95
C ARG A 133 16.21 9.13 -5.48
N ASP A 134 16.48 10.08 -6.38
CA ASP A 134 17.31 11.29 -6.26
C ASP A 134 17.72 11.74 -4.84
N GLY A 135 18.96 12.23 -4.69
CA GLY A 135 19.77 12.35 -3.46
C GLY A 135 19.18 12.99 -2.18
N ARG A 136 17.91 13.40 -2.15
CA ARG A 136 17.16 13.78 -0.95
C ARG A 136 16.16 12.73 -0.45
N SER A 137 15.86 11.71 -1.24
CA SER A 137 14.90 10.66 -0.87
C SER A 137 15.60 9.53 -0.09
N THR A 138 15.02 9.15 1.04
CA THR A 138 15.44 7.98 1.84
C THR A 138 14.92 6.65 1.30
N LEU A 139 14.32 6.66 0.10
CA LEU A 139 13.82 5.47 -0.57
C LEU A 139 14.92 4.81 -1.40
N TYR A 140 15.36 3.67 -0.90
CA TYR A 140 16.29 2.76 -1.57
C TYR A 140 15.50 1.61 -2.18
N GLY A 141 15.91 1.15 -3.36
CA GLY A 141 15.25 0.06 -4.05
C GLY A 141 16.20 -0.90 -4.73
N MET A 142 15.70 -2.10 -4.95
CA MET A 142 16.39 -3.17 -5.68
C MET A 142 15.45 -3.80 -6.70
N ARG A 143 16.05 -4.41 -7.73
CA ARG A 143 15.37 -5.29 -8.67
C ARG A 143 15.79 -6.72 -8.40
N LEU A 144 14.82 -7.60 -8.24
CA LEU A 144 15.00 -9.02 -7.99
C LEU A 144 14.39 -9.79 -9.14
N ARG A 145 15.17 -10.61 -9.84
CA ARG A 145 14.65 -11.53 -10.84
C ARG A 145 14.27 -12.83 -10.17
N ASP A 146 12.98 -13.10 -10.07
CA ASP A 146 12.46 -14.31 -9.45
C ASP A 146 12.89 -15.55 -10.24
N ALA A 147 13.49 -16.52 -9.56
CA ALA A 147 14.03 -17.73 -10.17
C ALA A 147 12.93 -18.68 -10.68
N ARG A 148 11.72 -18.59 -10.11
CA ARG A 148 10.59 -19.44 -10.52
C ARG A 148 9.89 -18.89 -11.75
N SER A 149 9.51 -17.62 -11.72
CA SER A 149 8.74 -16.99 -12.80
C SER A 149 9.59 -16.28 -13.85
N GLY A 150 10.87 -16.02 -13.57
CA GLY A 150 11.74 -15.21 -14.41
C GLY A 150 11.38 -13.72 -14.43
N ARG A 151 10.31 -13.29 -13.74
CA ARG A 151 9.84 -11.90 -13.70
C ARG A 151 10.75 -11.05 -12.83
N GLU A 152 10.97 -9.81 -13.23
CA GLU A 152 11.65 -8.82 -12.40
C GLU A 152 10.69 -8.16 -11.42
N LEU A 153 11.14 -8.00 -10.18
CA LEU A 153 10.40 -7.44 -9.06
C LEU A 153 11.15 -6.22 -8.53
N SER A 154 10.49 -5.07 -8.48
CA SER A 154 11.04 -3.87 -7.85
C SER A 154 10.62 -3.79 -6.39
N LEU A 155 11.59 -3.85 -5.48
CA LEU A 155 11.37 -3.89 -4.04
C LEU A 155 12.03 -2.67 -3.40
N LYS A 156 11.36 -2.04 -2.42
CA LYS A 156 12.04 -1.04 -1.59
C LYS A 156 12.60 -1.70 -0.36
N ILE A 157 13.80 -1.30 -0.02
CA ILE A 157 14.58 -1.82 1.09
C ILE A 157 15.06 -0.66 1.93
N ASP A 158 15.42 -0.92 3.18
CA ASP A 158 16.02 0.10 4.02
C ASP A 158 17.47 0.40 3.59
N LYS A 159 17.99 1.53 4.02
CA LYS A 159 19.35 1.97 3.70
C LYS A 159 20.40 0.92 4.08
N ARG A 160 20.28 0.31 5.26
CA ARG A 160 21.26 -0.66 5.78
C ARG A 160 21.27 -1.92 4.92
N GLN A 161 20.11 -2.40 4.48
CA GLN A 161 19.99 -3.48 3.51
C GLN A 161 20.58 -3.09 2.15
N TYR A 162 20.28 -1.89 1.66
CA TYR A 162 20.79 -1.38 0.39
C TYR A 162 22.32 -1.31 0.37
N ASP A 163 22.93 -0.78 1.42
CA ASP A 163 24.38 -0.65 1.54
C ASP A 163 25.09 -2.02 1.60
N ALA A 164 24.41 -3.03 2.18
CA ALA A 164 24.91 -4.39 2.26
C ALA A 164 24.71 -5.22 0.97
N LEU A 165 23.82 -4.77 0.09
CA LEU A 165 23.37 -5.49 -1.10
C LEU A 165 24.34 -5.32 -2.28
N ARG A 166 24.67 -6.43 -2.94
CA ARG A 166 25.39 -6.43 -4.22
C ARG A 166 24.53 -6.98 -5.34
N ILE A 167 24.75 -6.48 -6.55
CA ILE A 167 24.17 -7.07 -7.77
C ILE A 167 24.77 -8.49 -7.91
N GLY A 168 23.92 -9.47 -8.20
CA GLY A 168 24.28 -10.89 -8.21
C GLY A 168 24.05 -11.64 -6.90
N ASP A 169 23.77 -10.92 -5.79
CA ASP A 169 23.37 -11.59 -4.54
C ASP A 169 22.03 -12.31 -4.72
N ARG A 170 21.86 -13.41 -3.99
CA ARG A 170 20.56 -14.09 -3.90
C ARG A 170 19.75 -13.48 -2.78
N ALA A 171 18.49 -13.16 -3.06
CA ALA A 171 17.55 -12.69 -2.05
C ALA A 171 16.33 -13.61 -1.99
N VAL A 172 15.90 -13.89 -0.77
CA VAL A 172 14.65 -14.59 -0.46
C VAL A 172 13.75 -13.60 0.25
N CYS A 173 12.65 -13.22 -0.38
CA CYS A 173 11.71 -12.25 0.18
C CYS A 173 10.35 -12.92 0.40
N GLU A 174 9.78 -12.69 1.57
CA GLU A 174 8.49 -13.25 1.99
C GLU A 174 7.42 -12.17 1.95
N TYR A 175 6.38 -12.43 1.17
CA TYR A 175 5.23 -11.56 0.98
C TYR A 175 3.94 -12.27 1.29
N ARG A 176 2.88 -11.47 1.38
CA ARG A 176 1.51 -11.96 1.43
C ARG A 176 0.74 -11.43 0.24
N ARG A 177 -0.08 -12.30 -0.34
CA ARG A 177 -1.03 -11.96 -1.40
C ARG A 177 -2.43 -12.01 -0.81
N GLY A 178 -3.13 -10.88 -0.82
CA GLY A 178 -4.53 -10.81 -0.41
C GLY A 178 -5.46 -11.40 -1.48
N ARG A 179 -6.75 -11.47 -1.16
CA ARG A 179 -7.79 -12.11 -1.99
C ARG A 179 -8.06 -11.40 -3.32
N MET A 180 -7.94 -10.08 -3.36
CA MET A 180 -7.99 -9.21 -4.55
C MET A 180 -6.68 -9.27 -5.34
N GLY A 181 -5.67 -9.97 -4.82
CA GLY A 181 -4.39 -10.18 -5.48
C GLY A 181 -3.36 -9.09 -5.23
N PHE A 182 -3.59 -8.16 -4.29
CA PHE A 182 -2.57 -7.20 -3.92
C PHE A 182 -1.49 -7.89 -3.08
N TYR A 183 -0.24 -7.54 -3.38
CA TYR A 183 0.90 -7.96 -2.58
C TYR A 183 1.12 -6.95 -1.47
N PHE A 184 1.25 -7.43 -0.24
CA PHE A 184 1.49 -6.57 0.90
C PHE A 184 2.46 -7.21 1.89
N ARG A 185 2.98 -6.36 2.78
CA ARG A 185 3.80 -6.75 3.92
C ARG A 185 3.29 -6.04 5.16
N TRP A 186 3.18 -6.75 6.26
CA TRP A 186 2.93 -6.12 7.56
C TRP A 186 4.15 -5.30 7.97
N ARG A 187 3.94 -4.06 8.44
CA ARG A 187 5.04 -3.22 8.99
C ARG A 187 5.71 -3.88 10.18
N PHE A 188 4.93 -4.56 11.00
CA PHE A 188 5.35 -5.17 12.25
C PHE A 188 5.34 -6.69 12.10
N GLY A 189 6.51 -7.34 12.20
CA GLY A 189 6.58 -8.78 12.43
C GLY A 189 7.36 -9.66 11.44
N ALA A 190 7.85 -9.15 10.31
CA ALA A 190 8.64 -9.97 9.37
C ALA A 190 9.81 -9.19 8.74
N GLN A 191 10.99 -9.81 8.71
CA GLN A 191 12.09 -9.32 7.87
C GLN A 191 11.67 -9.46 6.40
N ALA A 192 11.77 -8.35 5.66
CA ALA A 192 11.27 -8.24 4.29
C ALA A 192 11.94 -9.22 3.31
N CYS A 193 13.25 -9.33 3.45
CA CYS A 193 14.11 -10.09 2.57
C CYS A 193 15.30 -10.56 3.38
N ARG A 194 15.65 -11.82 3.21
CA ARG A 194 16.91 -12.40 3.65
C ARG A 194 17.85 -12.45 2.46
N PHE A 195 19.02 -11.87 2.62
CA PHE A 195 20.07 -11.89 1.60
C PHE A 195 21.02 -13.04 1.89
N GLU A 196 21.07 -13.97 0.95
CA GLU A 196 22.06 -15.04 0.93
C GLU A 196 23.21 -14.53 0.08
N ARG A 197 24.34 -14.19 0.73
CA ARG A 197 25.58 -13.92 -0.01
C ARG A 197 25.98 -15.22 -0.70
N GLY A 198 25.55 -15.36 -1.94
CA GLY A 198 26.07 -16.37 -2.83
C GLY A 198 27.53 -16.03 -3.05
N ARG A 199 28.44 -16.79 -2.44
CA ARG A 199 29.67 -17.10 -3.17
C ARG A 199 29.17 -17.73 -4.45
N ILE A 200 29.09 -16.96 -5.52
CA ILE A 200 29.02 -17.52 -6.84
C ILE A 200 30.33 -18.28 -6.94
N ALA A 201 30.29 -19.58 -6.60
CA ALA A 201 31.22 -20.53 -7.14
C ALA A 201 31.03 -20.34 -8.64
N ARG A 202 31.95 -19.57 -9.22
CA ARG A 202 32.13 -19.43 -10.65
C ARG A 202 32.30 -20.86 -11.12
N ARG A 203 31.18 -21.46 -11.51
CA ARG A 203 31.15 -22.74 -12.18
C ARG A 203 31.68 -22.39 -13.55
N ASP A 204 33.00 -22.29 -13.63
CA ASP A 204 33.72 -22.38 -14.87
C ASP A 204 33.11 -23.59 -15.57
N ASN A 205 32.66 -23.36 -16.80
CA ASN A 205 32.18 -24.39 -17.71
C ASN A 205 33.34 -25.34 -18.01
N GLY A 206 33.66 -26.20 -17.04
CA GLY A 206 34.44 -27.40 -17.20
C GLY A 206 33.45 -28.55 -17.21
N ILE A 207 33.27 -29.11 -18.39
CA ILE A 207 32.56 -30.35 -18.68
C ILE A 207 32.98 -31.41 -17.64
N ALA A 208 32.04 -31.87 -16.81
CA ALA A 208 32.15 -33.15 -16.14
C ALA A 208 30.76 -33.64 -15.78
N ALA A 209 30.30 -34.63 -16.56
CA ALA A 209 29.20 -35.49 -16.23
C ALA A 209 29.48 -36.23 -14.91
N ALA A 210 28.50 -36.28 -14.03
CA ALA A 210 28.40 -37.33 -13.03
C ALA A 210 26.92 -37.55 -12.70
N GLN A 211 26.41 -38.66 -13.24
CA GLN A 211 25.16 -39.31 -12.83
C GLN A 211 25.33 -39.92 -11.43
N GLY A 212 24.23 -40.02 -10.69
CA GLY A 212 24.10 -40.73 -9.42
C GLY A 212 22.89 -40.17 -8.66
N ALA A 213 21.65 -40.57 -8.97
CA ALA A 213 20.99 -41.82 -8.56
C ALA A 213 20.81 -41.94 -7.03
N GLY A 214 19.53 -41.96 -6.60
CA GLY A 214 19.09 -42.67 -5.40
C GLY A 214 18.58 -41.80 -4.24
N GLY A 215 17.34 -42.07 -3.79
CA GLY A 215 16.92 -41.79 -2.42
C GLY A 215 15.55 -41.13 -2.28
N SER A 216 14.50 -41.93 -2.33
CA SER A 216 13.16 -41.63 -1.84
C SER A 216 13.11 -41.64 -0.30
N ASP A 217 11.95 -41.21 0.23
CA ASP A 217 11.46 -41.31 1.62
C ASP A 217 11.72 -40.03 2.43
N GLY A 218 10.78 -39.42 3.15
CA GLY A 218 9.47 -39.82 3.60
C GLY A 218 8.85 -38.69 4.45
N LEU A 219 7.67 -38.96 4.97
CA LEU A 219 6.61 -38.05 5.44
C LEU A 219 6.84 -37.34 6.80
N ALA A 220 5.98 -36.31 6.99
CA ALA A 220 5.43 -35.78 8.25
C ALA A 220 6.33 -34.82 9.07
N TRP A 221 5.87 -33.67 9.59
CA TRP A 221 4.66 -33.45 10.40
C TRP A 221 4.11 -32.01 10.37
N VAL A 222 2.82 -31.91 10.71
CA VAL A 222 2.05 -30.74 11.13
C VAL A 222 2.31 -30.42 12.62
N ALA A 223 2.50 -29.14 12.98
CA ALA A 223 2.09 -28.50 14.24
C ALA A 223 2.42 -26.99 14.16
N LEU A 224 1.43 -26.08 14.07
CA LEU A 224 0.73 -25.38 15.15
C LEU A 224 1.57 -24.43 16.03
N ALA A 225 1.18 -23.15 15.93
CA ALA A 225 1.10 -22.12 16.98
C ALA A 225 2.36 -21.67 17.75
N GLY A 226 2.60 -20.35 17.66
CA GLY A 226 2.85 -19.51 18.84
C GLY A 226 4.30 -19.34 19.30
N ALA A 227 4.96 -18.27 18.84
CA ALA A 227 5.82 -17.44 19.68
C ALA A 227 6.23 -16.16 18.91
N CYS A 228 5.54 -15.06 19.22
CA CYS A 228 6.04 -13.71 18.96
C CYS A 228 7.21 -13.46 19.91
N SER A 229 8.45 -13.60 19.43
CA SER A 229 9.64 -13.27 20.21
C SER A 229 10.36 -12.09 19.60
N ARG A 230 10.25 -10.93 20.27
CA ARG A 230 11.15 -9.79 20.08
C ARG A 230 12.58 -10.25 20.39
N ARG A 231 13.38 -10.54 19.37
CA ARG A 231 14.84 -10.54 19.50
C ARG A 231 15.46 -9.58 18.51
N ILE A 232 15.91 -8.47 19.09
CA ILE A 232 16.91 -7.55 18.56
C ILE A 232 18.17 -8.39 18.31
N CYS A 233 18.50 -8.64 17.05
CA CYS A 233 19.81 -9.17 16.68
C CYS A 233 20.80 -8.01 16.58
N THR A 234 21.43 -7.67 17.71
CA THR A 234 22.78 -7.11 17.73
C THR A 234 23.74 -8.17 17.21
N ILE A 235 24.43 -7.87 16.11
CA ILE A 235 25.52 -8.69 15.58
C ILE A 235 26.80 -8.18 16.25
N SER A 236 27.41 -9.00 17.11
CA SER A 236 28.80 -8.81 17.54
C SER A 236 29.75 -9.18 16.40
N PRO A 237 30.85 -8.44 16.20
CA PRO A 237 31.92 -8.85 15.32
C PRO A 237 32.85 -9.80 16.08
N THR A 238 33.24 -10.91 15.47
CA THR A 238 34.47 -11.62 15.83
C THR A 238 35.45 -11.47 14.69
N THR A 239 36.60 -10.91 15.06
CA THR A 239 37.90 -10.95 14.39
C THR A 239 38.27 -12.34 13.91
#